data_AF-A0A4U5JSM4-F1
#
_entry.id   AF-A0A4U5JSM4-F1
#
_cell.length_a   1.000
_cell.length_b   1.000
_cell.length_c   1.000
_cell.angle_alpha   90.00
_cell.angle_beta   90.00
_cell.angle_gamma   90.00
#
_symmetry.space_group_name_H-M   'P 1'
#
loop_
_entity.id
_entity.type
_entity.pdbx_description
1 polymer ?
#
loop_
_entity_poly.entity_id
_entity_poly.type
_entity_poly.pdbx_seq_one_letter_code
_entity_poly.pdbx_strand_id
1 'polypeptide(L)'
;MHKLRRAPSPGSAQSEATPLPRPDAALKLLPAPAATVAPAERTACLVCPELSALVDLLGDAVAADGVALMLIEATLKDIAELDACLDSCDLDRAALCLHRIVGGYHVLGPSPLMDEGRALLAEMRTARKGATLARLARFRGRLLALTWRLEEAMEAGREPRTA
;
A
#
# COMPACT_ATOMS: atom_id res chain seq x y z
N MET A 1 -65.63 14.68 -1.99
CA MET A 1 -65.07 16.04 -2.09
C MET A 1 -64.37 16.40 -0.78
N HIS A 2 -63.06 16.15 -0.68
CA HIS A 2 -62.31 16.31 0.57
C HIS A 2 -61.73 17.73 0.69
N LYS A 3 -61.94 18.36 1.85
CA LYS A 3 -61.44 19.70 2.18
C LYS A 3 -59.93 19.66 2.43
N LEU A 4 -59.16 20.33 1.57
CA LEU A 4 -57.73 20.60 1.75
C LEU A 4 -57.55 21.68 2.83
N ARG A 5 -56.93 21.32 3.96
CA ARG A 5 -56.39 22.30 4.93
C ARG A 5 -55.08 22.85 4.37
N ARG A 6 -55.02 24.17 4.15
CA ARG A 6 -53.78 24.90 3.82
C ARG A 6 -52.89 24.97 5.06
N ALA A 7 -51.62 24.59 4.89
CA ALA A 7 -50.55 24.91 5.83
C ALA A 7 -50.03 26.35 5.58
N PRO A 8 -49.58 27.07 6.62
CA PRO A 8 -48.99 28.41 6.48
C PRO A 8 -47.57 28.37 5.87
N SER A 9 -47.23 29.44 5.17
CA SER A 9 -45.94 29.70 4.49
C SER A 9 -44.76 29.85 5.47
N PRO A 10 -43.52 29.56 5.03
CA PRO A 10 -42.36 29.41 5.89
C PRO A 10 -41.90 30.76 6.46
N GLY A 11 -41.92 30.86 7.80
CA GLY A 11 -41.24 31.92 8.53
C GLY A 11 -39.74 31.69 8.50
N SER A 12 -39.03 32.76 8.13
CA SER A 12 -37.57 32.90 8.07
C SER A 12 -36.87 32.39 9.34
N ALA A 13 -36.25 31.21 9.26
CA ALA A 13 -35.20 30.83 10.19
C ALA A 13 -33.90 31.49 9.72
N GLN A 14 -33.59 32.66 10.29
CA GLN A 14 -32.25 33.22 10.22
C GLN A 14 -31.32 32.26 10.97
N SER A 15 -30.55 31.49 10.21
CA SER A 15 -29.49 30.64 10.74
C SER A 15 -28.34 31.56 11.13
N GLU A 16 -28.19 31.81 12.44
CA GLU A 16 -26.97 32.41 13.00
C GLU A 16 -25.81 31.44 12.75
N ALA A 17 -25.11 31.66 11.64
CA ALA A 17 -23.83 31.03 11.38
C ALA A 17 -22.78 31.68 12.28
N THR A 18 -22.43 31.01 13.36
CA THR A 18 -21.27 31.35 14.19
C THR A 18 -20.02 31.42 13.29
N PRO A 19 -19.32 32.56 13.19
CA PRO A 19 -18.10 32.62 12.39
C PRO A 19 -17.01 31.77 13.06
N LEU A 20 -16.50 30.78 12.33
CA LEU A 20 -15.31 30.04 12.76
C LEU A 20 -14.12 31.01 12.85
N PRO A 21 -13.30 30.96 13.91
CA PRO A 21 -12.12 31.80 14.02
C PRO A 21 -11.16 31.48 12.87
N ARG A 22 -10.70 32.53 12.19
CA ARG A 22 -9.63 32.42 11.17
C ARG A 22 -8.36 31.94 11.88
N PRO A 23 -7.61 30.97 11.33
CA PRO A 23 -6.32 30.60 11.88
C PRO A 23 -5.37 31.79 11.70
N ASP A 24 -5.15 32.51 12.79
CA ASP A 24 -4.15 33.56 12.86
C ASP A 24 -2.78 32.99 12.52
N ALA A 25 -2.11 33.71 11.64
CA ALA A 25 -0.77 33.45 11.15
C ALA A 25 0.24 33.56 12.30
N ALA A 26 0.45 32.46 13.01
CA ALA A 26 1.62 32.22 13.83
C ALA A 26 2.09 30.77 13.65
N LEU A 27 2.34 30.40 12.39
CA LEU A 27 3.24 29.30 12.06
C LEU A 27 4.62 29.68 12.59
N LYS A 28 4.89 29.37 13.86
CA LYS A 28 6.27 29.23 14.34
C LYS A 28 6.88 28.16 13.45
N LEU A 29 7.75 28.58 12.54
CA LEU A 29 8.64 27.72 11.77
C LEU A 29 9.29 26.76 12.76
N LEU A 30 8.83 25.50 12.75
CA LEU A 30 9.60 24.41 13.30
C LEU A 30 10.89 24.36 12.48
N PRO A 31 12.08 24.33 13.09
CA PRO A 31 13.30 24.15 12.34
C PRO A 31 13.16 22.86 11.54
N ALA A 32 13.41 22.94 10.23
CA ALA A 32 13.49 21.75 9.39
C ALA A 32 14.49 20.77 10.04
N PRO A 33 14.18 19.47 10.12
CA PRO A 33 15.15 18.52 10.62
C PRO A 33 16.39 18.64 9.74
N ALA A 34 17.54 18.90 10.35
CA ALA A 34 18.83 18.86 9.68
C ALA A 34 19.12 17.41 9.30
N ALA A 35 18.53 16.95 8.21
CA ALA A 35 18.78 15.65 7.62
C ALA A 35 20.16 15.68 6.95
N THR A 36 21.21 15.65 7.78
CA THR A 36 22.56 15.32 7.32
C THR A 36 22.66 13.80 7.34
N VAL A 37 21.97 13.18 6.38
CA VAL A 37 22.08 11.73 6.13
C VAL A 37 23.54 11.46 5.79
N ALA A 38 24.20 10.65 6.62
CA ALA A 38 25.60 10.33 6.44
C ALA A 38 25.79 9.61 5.09
N PRO A 39 26.93 9.77 4.39
CA PRO A 39 27.17 9.12 3.10
C PRO A 39 26.98 7.59 3.13
N ALA A 40 27.14 6.97 4.30
CA ALA A 40 26.97 5.53 4.51
C ALA A 40 25.50 5.07 4.37
N GLU A 41 24.53 5.86 4.82
CA GLU A 41 23.09 5.54 4.77
C GLU A 41 22.54 5.55 3.32
N ARG A 42 23.19 6.29 2.42
CA ARG A 42 22.86 6.30 0.98
C ARG A 42 23.19 4.99 0.27
N THR A 43 23.99 4.10 0.84
CA THR A 43 24.42 2.89 0.11
C THR A 43 23.40 1.76 0.14
N ALA A 44 22.55 1.65 1.16
CA ALA A 44 21.42 0.70 1.17
C ALA A 44 20.39 1.06 0.07
N CYS A 45 20.24 2.35 -0.18
CA CYS A 45 19.38 2.95 -1.20
C CYS A 45 19.73 2.53 -2.65
N LEU A 46 20.95 2.01 -2.90
CA LEU A 46 21.40 1.61 -4.24
C LEU A 46 21.13 0.14 -4.59
N VAL A 47 20.77 -0.71 -3.62
CA VAL A 47 20.70 -2.18 -3.82
C VAL A 47 19.28 -2.64 -4.18
N CYS A 48 18.26 -1.88 -3.79
CA CYS A 48 16.85 -2.21 -4.04
C CYS A 48 16.06 -0.95 -4.40
N PRO A 49 15.65 -0.77 -5.67
CA PRO A 49 14.90 0.42 -6.09
C PRO A 49 13.57 0.56 -5.36
N GLU A 50 12.96 -0.56 -4.96
CA GLU A 50 11.72 -0.58 -4.19
C GLU A 50 11.88 0.04 -2.79
N LEU A 51 12.99 -0.24 -2.09
CA LEU A 51 13.28 0.37 -0.79
C LEU A 51 13.63 1.86 -0.94
N SER A 52 14.34 2.24 -2.00
CA SER A 52 14.60 3.67 -2.31
C SER A 52 13.29 4.46 -2.47
N ALA A 53 12.30 3.88 -3.15
CA ALA A 53 11.00 4.54 -3.33
C ALA A 53 10.28 4.79 -1.99
N LEU A 54 10.42 3.87 -1.01
CA LEU A 54 9.87 4.08 0.34
C LEU A 54 10.59 5.19 1.09
N VAL A 55 11.92 5.26 0.99
CA VAL A 55 12.70 6.34 1.60
C VAL A 55 12.32 7.69 1.00
N ASP A 56 12.18 7.77 -0.33
CA ASP A 56 11.76 8.98 -1.03
C ASP A 56 10.35 9.43 -0.62
N LEU A 57 9.44 8.46 -0.39
CA LEU A 57 8.06 8.73 0.04
C LEU A 57 7.97 9.21 1.49
N LEU A 58 8.73 8.59 2.38
CA LEU A 58 8.63 8.82 3.83
C LEU A 58 9.58 9.91 4.35
N GLY A 59 10.66 10.18 3.62
CA GLY A 59 11.71 11.11 4.04
C GLY A 59 12.55 10.62 5.23
N ASP A 60 12.40 9.35 5.63
CA ASP A 60 13.07 8.75 6.79
C ASP A 60 13.35 7.26 6.50
N ALA A 61 14.63 6.88 6.60
CA ALA A 61 15.09 5.52 6.31
C ALA A 61 14.61 4.49 7.35
N VAL A 62 14.53 4.87 8.62
CA VAL A 62 14.06 3.98 9.69
C VAL A 62 12.56 3.72 9.54
N ALA A 63 11.79 4.75 9.18
CA ALA A 63 10.38 4.59 8.85
C ALA A 63 10.17 3.70 7.61
N ALA A 64 11.00 3.87 6.57
CA ALA A 64 10.97 3.04 5.38
C ALA A 64 11.25 1.56 5.68
N ASP A 65 12.25 1.27 6.51
CA ASP A 65 12.53 -0.10 6.97
C ASP A 65 11.34 -0.69 7.74
N GLY A 66 10.73 0.08 8.64
CA GLY A 66 9.55 -0.36 9.37
C GLY A 66 8.37 -0.69 8.46
N VAL A 67 8.12 0.14 7.45
CA VAL A 67 7.05 -0.09 6.45
C VAL A 67 7.37 -1.29 5.57
N ALA A 68 8.62 -1.43 5.12
CA ALA A 68 9.06 -2.57 4.33
C ALA A 68 8.89 -3.90 5.09
N LEU A 69 9.25 -3.93 6.38
CA LEU A 69 9.05 -5.11 7.24
C LEU A 69 7.57 -5.48 7.35
N MET A 70 6.70 -4.51 7.65
CA MET A 70 5.26 -4.76 7.73
C MET A 70 4.68 -5.26 6.40
N LEU A 71 5.15 -4.71 5.28
CA LEU A 71 4.74 -5.15 3.95
C LEU A 71 5.17 -6.60 3.68
N ILE A 72 6.40 -6.96 4.02
CA ILE A 72 6.93 -8.33 3.88
C ILE A 72 6.09 -9.30 4.71
N GLU A 73 5.88 -9.02 6.00
CA GLU A 73 5.11 -9.88 6.90
C GLU A 73 3.66 -10.08 6.42
N ALA A 74 3.00 -9.00 6.03
CA ALA A 74 1.64 -9.06 5.47
C ALA A 74 1.59 -9.89 4.18
N THR A 75 2.58 -9.72 3.32
CA THR A 75 2.67 -10.44 2.04
C THR A 75 2.90 -11.93 2.26
N LEU A 76 3.79 -12.32 3.16
CA LEU A 76 4.04 -13.73 3.49
C LEU A 76 2.78 -14.40 4.02
N LYS A 77 2.01 -13.71 4.86
CA LYS A 77 0.70 -14.19 5.34
C LYS A 77 -0.29 -14.37 4.19
N ASP A 78 -0.37 -13.40 3.29
CA ASP A 78 -1.26 -13.47 2.13
C ASP A 78 -0.82 -14.55 1.12
N ILE A 79 0.48 -14.81 0.96
CA ILE A 79 1.01 -15.92 0.15
C ILE A 79 0.64 -17.27 0.76
N ALA A 80 0.76 -17.43 2.08
CA ALA A 80 0.36 -18.67 2.75
C ALA A 80 -1.15 -18.94 2.59
N GLU A 81 -1.97 -17.89 2.64
CA GLU A 81 -3.40 -18.02 2.35
C GLU A 81 -3.65 -18.33 0.85
N LEU A 82 -2.87 -17.72 -0.04
CA LEU A 82 -2.95 -17.99 -1.48
C LEU A 82 -2.61 -19.44 -1.83
N ASP A 83 -1.64 -20.03 -1.14
CA ASP A 83 -1.29 -21.46 -1.30
C ASP A 83 -2.47 -22.36 -0.93
N ALA A 84 -3.14 -22.08 0.21
CA ALA A 84 -4.35 -22.80 0.59
C ALA A 84 -5.49 -22.63 -0.44
N CYS A 85 -5.59 -21.46 -1.08
CA CYS A 85 -6.57 -21.21 -2.15
C CYS A 85 -6.24 -21.97 -3.43
N LEU A 86 -4.95 -22.12 -3.77
CA LEU A 86 -4.49 -22.91 -4.92
C LEU A 86 -4.80 -24.39 -4.71
N ASP A 87 -4.53 -24.92 -3.51
CA ASP A 87 -4.81 -26.32 -3.15
C ASP A 87 -6.31 -26.64 -3.19
N SER A 88 -7.14 -25.73 -2.66
CA SER A 88 -8.61 -25.86 -2.67
C SER A 88 -9.26 -25.41 -3.99
N CYS A 89 -8.47 -24.87 -4.92
CA CYS A 89 -8.95 -24.26 -6.16
C CYS A 89 -10.01 -23.16 -5.92
N ASP A 90 -9.91 -22.39 -4.84
CA ASP A 90 -10.82 -21.28 -4.51
C ASP A 90 -10.30 -19.97 -5.13
N LEU A 91 -10.81 -19.64 -6.33
CA LEU A 91 -10.38 -18.43 -7.04
C LEU A 91 -10.92 -17.14 -6.42
N ASP A 92 -12.09 -17.16 -5.78
CA ASP A 92 -12.66 -15.95 -5.19
C ASP A 92 -11.83 -15.51 -3.99
N ARG A 93 -11.46 -16.47 -3.14
CA ARG A 93 -10.59 -16.20 -2.00
C ARG A 93 -9.16 -15.86 -2.45
N ALA A 94 -8.63 -16.55 -3.47
CA ALA A 94 -7.34 -16.20 -4.06
C ALA A 94 -7.32 -14.76 -4.60
N ALA A 95 -8.42 -14.29 -5.20
CA ALA A 95 -8.52 -12.93 -5.71
C ALA A 95 -8.50 -11.90 -4.56
N LEU A 96 -9.05 -12.22 -3.39
CA LEU A 96 -8.93 -11.36 -2.21
C LEU A 96 -7.49 -11.26 -1.71
N CYS A 97 -6.76 -12.37 -1.61
CA CYS A 97 -5.33 -12.37 -1.26
C CYS A 97 -4.54 -11.53 -2.26
N LEU A 98 -4.76 -11.77 -3.56
CA LEU A 98 -4.07 -11.05 -4.62
C LEU A 98 -4.38 -9.55 -4.60
N HIS A 99 -5.63 -9.16 -4.31
CA HIS A 99 -6.01 -7.76 -4.19
C HIS A 99 -5.27 -7.04 -3.06
N ARG A 100 -5.15 -7.70 -1.90
CA ARG A 100 -4.39 -7.14 -0.76
C ARG A 100 -2.91 -6.98 -1.09
N ILE A 101 -2.29 -8.01 -1.68
CA ILE A 101 -0.88 -7.97 -2.07
C ILE A 101 -0.63 -6.83 -3.08
N VAL A 102 -1.40 -6.79 -4.17
CA VAL A 102 -1.23 -5.76 -5.22
C VAL A 102 -1.47 -4.35 -4.67
N GLY A 103 -2.44 -4.19 -3.76
CA GLY A 103 -2.69 -2.92 -3.08
C GLY A 103 -1.54 -2.51 -2.17
N GLY A 104 -0.99 -3.45 -1.39
CA GLY A 104 0.14 -3.19 -0.50
C GLY A 104 1.40 -2.78 -1.25
N TYR A 105 1.75 -3.47 -2.34
CA TYR A 105 2.95 -3.17 -3.13
C TYR A 105 2.84 -1.89 -3.98
N HIS A 106 1.67 -1.25 -4.05
CA HIS A 106 1.51 0.00 -4.81
C HIS A 106 2.44 1.12 -4.29
N VAL A 107 2.77 1.10 -2.99
CA VAL A 107 3.65 2.09 -2.35
C VAL A 107 5.10 2.01 -2.84
N LEU A 108 5.52 0.88 -3.42
CA LEU A 108 6.86 0.70 -3.98
C LEU A 108 7.00 1.29 -5.40
N GLY A 109 5.92 1.87 -5.93
CA GLY A 109 5.89 2.47 -7.26
C GLY A 109 5.55 1.48 -8.39
N PRO A 110 5.79 1.87 -9.66
CA PRO A 110 5.51 1.03 -10.81
C PRO A 110 6.31 -0.27 -10.79
N SER A 111 5.61 -1.39 -10.99
CA SER A 111 6.23 -2.73 -11.01
C SER A 111 5.55 -3.61 -12.06
N PRO A 112 6.30 -4.18 -13.02
CA PRO A 112 5.76 -5.11 -14.00
C PRO A 112 5.09 -6.33 -13.35
N LEU A 113 5.59 -6.76 -12.18
CA LEU A 113 4.96 -7.83 -11.41
C LEU A 113 3.58 -7.37 -10.92
N MET A 114 3.45 -6.16 -10.39
CA MET A 114 2.15 -5.65 -9.94
C MET A 114 1.17 -5.39 -11.08
N ASP A 115 1.65 -4.99 -12.26
CA ASP A 115 0.84 -4.92 -13.48
C ASP A 115 0.25 -6.28 -13.84
N GLU A 116 1.06 -7.33 -13.76
CA GLU A 116 0.58 -8.68 -13.99
C GLU A 116 -0.42 -9.14 -12.92
N GLY A 117 -0.18 -8.80 -11.64
CA GLY A 117 -1.13 -9.08 -10.56
C GLY A 117 -2.50 -8.41 -10.80
N ARG A 118 -2.51 -7.16 -11.29
CA ARG A 118 -3.74 -6.47 -11.71
C ARG A 118 -4.42 -7.18 -12.89
N ALA A 119 -3.65 -7.61 -13.89
CA ALA A 119 -4.20 -8.36 -15.03
C ALA A 119 -4.80 -9.70 -14.59
N LEU A 120 -4.15 -10.40 -13.66
CA LEU A 120 -4.66 -11.64 -13.06
C LEU A 120 -5.96 -11.42 -12.29
N LEU A 121 -6.06 -10.35 -11.48
CA LEU A 121 -7.31 -9.99 -10.81
C LEU A 121 -8.47 -9.75 -11.80
N ALA A 122 -8.19 -9.09 -12.92
CA ALA A 122 -9.19 -8.89 -13.97
C ALA A 122 -9.57 -10.21 -14.64
N GLU A 123 -8.60 -11.09 -14.90
CA GLU A 123 -8.82 -12.41 -15.48
C GLU A 123 -9.69 -13.29 -14.57
N MET A 124 -9.40 -13.34 -13.27
CA MET A 124 -10.13 -14.15 -12.28
C MET A 124 -11.63 -13.84 -12.23
N ARG A 125 -12.04 -12.61 -12.60
CA ARG A 125 -13.46 -12.21 -12.66
C ARG A 125 -14.22 -12.77 -13.87
N THR A 126 -13.53 -13.29 -14.89
CA THR A 126 -14.12 -13.58 -16.20
C THR A 126 -13.69 -14.92 -16.83
N ALA A 127 -12.67 -15.58 -16.31
CA ALA A 127 -11.92 -16.60 -17.05
C ALA A 127 -12.20 -18.06 -16.67
N ARG A 128 -11.64 -18.96 -17.50
CA ARG A 128 -11.64 -20.42 -17.29
C ARG A 128 -10.67 -20.81 -16.17
N LYS A 129 -11.25 -21.36 -15.10
CA LYS A 129 -10.60 -21.71 -13.82
C LYS A 129 -9.19 -22.32 -13.93
N GLY A 130 -8.99 -23.33 -14.79
CA GLY A 130 -7.72 -24.07 -14.87
C GLY A 130 -6.52 -23.25 -15.36
N ALA A 131 -6.68 -22.45 -16.42
CA ALA A 131 -5.59 -21.63 -16.95
C ALA A 131 -5.17 -20.52 -15.98
N THR A 132 -6.16 -19.94 -15.30
CA THR A 132 -5.98 -18.89 -14.29
C THR A 132 -5.24 -19.42 -13.06
N LEU A 133 -5.55 -20.63 -12.58
CA LEU A 133 -4.82 -21.26 -11.46
C LEU A 133 -3.34 -21.49 -11.80
N ALA A 134 -3.03 -21.99 -12.99
CA ALA A 134 -1.64 -22.21 -13.41
C ALA A 134 -0.85 -20.89 -13.51
N ARG A 135 -1.50 -19.83 -13.98
CA ARG A 135 -0.89 -18.50 -14.07
C ARG A 135 -0.72 -17.86 -12.69
N LEU A 136 -1.69 -18.05 -11.79
CA LEU A 136 -1.62 -17.61 -10.40
C LEU A 136 -0.48 -18.28 -9.63
N ALA A 137 -0.27 -19.59 -9.82
CA ALA A 137 0.85 -20.31 -9.19
C ALA A 137 2.22 -19.75 -9.63
N ARG A 138 2.38 -19.44 -10.93
CA ARG A 138 3.61 -18.78 -11.44
C ARG A 138 3.79 -17.37 -10.89
N PHE A 139 2.69 -16.63 -10.74
CA PHE A 139 2.71 -15.31 -10.14
C PHE A 139 3.12 -15.36 -8.66
N ARG A 140 2.54 -16.27 -7.88
CA ARG A 140 2.90 -16.54 -6.48
C ARG A 140 4.40 -16.83 -6.34
N GLY A 141 4.99 -17.65 -7.21
CA GLY A 141 6.43 -17.93 -7.16
C GLY A 141 7.29 -16.67 -7.30
N ARG A 142 6.91 -15.75 -8.18
CA ARG A 142 7.62 -14.47 -8.35
C ARG A 142 7.38 -13.48 -7.21
N LEU A 143 6.19 -13.47 -6.61
CA LEU A 143 5.94 -12.70 -5.40
C LEU A 143 6.85 -13.13 -4.25
N LEU A 144 6.99 -14.45 -4.05
CA LEU A 144 7.87 -14.97 -3.00
C LEU A 144 9.33 -14.56 -3.26
N ALA A 145 9.79 -14.67 -4.51
CA ALA A 145 11.13 -14.23 -4.90
C ALA A 145 11.35 -12.72 -4.68
N LEU A 146 10.36 -11.88 -4.96
CA LEU A 146 10.44 -10.44 -4.66
C LEU A 146 10.51 -10.20 -3.15
N THR A 147 9.69 -10.91 -2.38
CA THR A 147 9.64 -10.76 -0.91
C THR A 147 10.99 -11.11 -0.28
N TRP A 148 11.61 -12.22 -0.69
CA TRP A 148 12.96 -12.58 -0.24
C TRP A 148 14.02 -11.56 -0.63
N ARG A 149 13.97 -11.02 -1.86
CA ARG A 149 14.92 -9.97 -2.27
C ARG A 149 14.79 -8.70 -1.43
N LEU A 150 13.58 -8.34 -1.02
CA LEU A 150 13.36 -7.20 -0.13
C LEU A 150 13.94 -7.48 1.26
N GLU A 151 13.71 -8.67 1.80
CA GLU A 151 14.25 -9.12 3.08
C GLU A 151 15.79 -9.12 3.08
N GLU A 152 16.42 -9.72 2.07
CA GLU A 152 17.89 -9.73 1.88
C GLU A 152 18.45 -8.31 1.78
N ALA A 153 17.78 -7.41 1.05
CA ALA A 153 18.22 -6.02 0.92
C ALA A 153 18.15 -5.26 2.25
N MET A 154 17.12 -5.52 3.07
CA MET A 154 16.98 -4.94 4.39
C MET A 154 18.00 -5.50 5.40
N GLU A 155 18.40 -6.76 5.27
CA GLU A 155 19.47 -7.35 6.09
C GLU A 155 20.85 -6.80 5.70
N ALA A 156 21.15 -6.74 4.40
CA ALA A 156 22.40 -6.18 3.88
C ALA A 156 22.58 -4.69 4.23
N GLY A 157 21.49 -3.94 4.38
CA GLY A 157 21.51 -2.55 4.85
C GLY A 157 21.84 -2.39 6.34
N ARG A 158 21.66 -3.46 7.15
CA ARG A 158 21.86 -3.46 8.60
C ARG A 158 23.25 -3.90 9.05
N GLU A 159 24.02 -4.60 8.20
CA GLU A 159 25.38 -4.97 8.56
C GLU A 159 26.28 -3.72 8.68
N PRO A 160 26.87 -3.45 9.87
CA PRO A 160 27.82 -2.36 10.00
C PRO A 160 29.03 -2.72 9.15
N ARG A 161 29.30 -1.92 8.10
CA ARG A 161 30.54 -2.03 7.33
C ARG A 161 31.70 -1.76 8.28
N THR A 162 32.31 -2.82 8.80
CA THR A 162 33.57 -2.77 9.51
C THR A 162 34.64 -2.32 8.52
N ALA A 163 35.12 -1.09 8.72
CA ALA A 163 36.34 -0.56 8.12
C ALA A 163 37.24 -0.08 9.27
#